data_AF-A0AAD9DHG6-F1
#
_entry.id   AF-A0AAD9DHG6-F1
#
_cell.length_a   1.000
_cell.length_b   1.000
_cell.length_c   1.000
_cell.angle_alpha   90.00
_cell.angle_beta   90.00
_cell.angle_gamma   90.00
#
_symmetry.space_group_name_H-M   'P 1'
#
loop_
_entity.id
_entity.type
_entity.pdbx_description
1 polymer ?
#
loop_
_entity_poly.entity_id
_entity_poly.type
_entity_poly.pdbx_seq_one_letter_code
_entity_poly.pdbx_strand_id
1 'polypeptide(L)'
;MAEKYGTPGETDNEGFDPYRDSVGAGIYGGSVKRSDSGEVLIGRQYQNHNPRPGPVYNGGGYAPSTLMLDDVQGKLIPLLDKYPDLVNDITTGGAQPLHMCGMSRSKQHAVTALIERGADIESLDTYGMTPLHRMASNNLAVGAKMLLDAGADVFHAGKVGVSPMSIAQDSAAHSVIEVLKAAESNSKNKKSSGSMDNVTKLTVMGSKEVPAVNGDYSPKSAESIPTGFTSVCDAQKWDTQDMWNKLNGDSIWFAHSQNESYIYWNKGDQKWWIDGPDGNGVWIVPGPSHAPPAHGWSSISTGSTKSAPMVMTFRKI
;
A
#
# COMPACT_ATOMS: atom_id res chain seq x y z
N MET A 1 -12.99 17.58 -9.07
CA MET A 1 -11.93 17.16 -10.02
C MET A 1 -10.87 18.25 -10.16
N ALA A 2 -11.19 19.44 -10.70
CA ALA A 2 -10.20 20.52 -10.84
C ALA A 2 -9.59 21.00 -9.50
N GLU A 3 -10.39 21.07 -8.45
CA GLU A 3 -9.91 21.42 -7.10
C GLU A 3 -8.97 20.36 -6.49
N LYS A 4 -9.16 19.09 -6.87
CA LYS A 4 -8.41 17.94 -6.35
C LYS A 4 -7.14 17.64 -7.13
N TYR A 5 -7.18 17.85 -8.45
CA TYR A 5 -6.15 17.43 -9.39
C TYR A 5 -5.55 18.60 -10.20
N GLY A 6 -5.98 19.83 -9.95
CA GLY A 6 -5.61 21.02 -10.73
C GLY A 6 -6.52 21.26 -11.94
N THR A 7 -6.45 22.45 -12.53
CA THR A 7 -7.11 22.76 -13.79
C THR A 7 -6.37 22.13 -14.98
N PRO A 8 -7.06 21.79 -16.08
CA PRO A 8 -6.40 21.36 -17.32
C PRO A 8 -5.36 22.41 -17.79
N GLY A 9 -4.24 21.94 -18.35
CA GLY A 9 -3.26 22.81 -19.00
C GLY A 9 -3.70 23.29 -20.38
N GLU A 10 -2.94 24.20 -21.00
CA GLU A 10 -3.15 24.56 -22.41
C GLU A 10 -2.72 23.40 -23.32
N THR A 11 -3.52 23.15 -24.37
CA THR A 11 -3.22 22.16 -25.41
C THR A 11 -1.99 22.60 -26.20
N ASP A 12 -1.14 21.65 -26.62
CA ASP A 12 -0.03 22.00 -27.51
C ASP A 12 -0.52 22.42 -28.91
N ASN A 13 0.42 22.91 -29.72
CA ASN A 13 0.15 23.42 -31.07
C ASN A 13 -0.31 22.35 -32.08
N GLU A 14 -0.41 21.08 -31.67
CA GLU A 14 -0.83 19.95 -32.52
C GLU A 14 -2.30 19.59 -32.33
N GLY A 15 -3.04 20.32 -31.48
CA GLY A 15 -4.46 20.05 -31.23
C GLY A 15 -4.68 18.83 -30.33
N PHE A 16 -3.70 18.51 -29.48
CA PHE A 16 -3.80 17.50 -28.43
C PHE A 16 -4.90 17.87 -27.43
N ASP A 17 -5.94 17.02 -27.30
CA ASP A 17 -6.98 17.18 -26.29
C ASP A 17 -6.65 16.28 -25.08
N PRO A 18 -6.11 16.83 -23.98
CA PRO A 18 -5.71 16.06 -22.83
C PRO A 18 -6.87 15.24 -22.24
N TYR A 19 -8.13 15.65 -22.44
CA TYR A 19 -9.30 14.92 -21.95
C TYR A 19 -9.63 13.67 -22.80
N ARG A 20 -9.30 13.70 -24.10
CA ARG A 20 -9.64 12.64 -25.06
C ARG A 20 -8.48 11.70 -25.36
N ASP A 21 -7.25 12.19 -25.22
CA ASP A 21 -6.07 11.57 -25.83
C ASP A 21 -5.06 10.98 -24.83
N SER A 22 -5.32 11.04 -23.51
CA SER A 22 -4.38 10.53 -22.48
C SER A 22 -4.94 9.37 -21.65
N VAL A 23 -4.22 8.25 -21.66
CA VAL A 23 -4.33 7.19 -20.65
C VAL A 23 -3.28 7.39 -19.55
N GLY A 24 -3.70 7.19 -18.30
CA GLY A 24 -2.84 7.36 -17.13
C GLY A 24 -1.54 6.55 -17.16
N ALA A 25 -0.58 7.01 -16.37
CA ALA A 25 0.76 6.48 -16.08
C ALA A 25 1.24 5.27 -16.92
N GLY A 26 1.89 5.55 -18.04
CA GLY A 26 2.65 4.58 -18.84
C GLY A 26 3.66 5.30 -19.72
N ILE A 27 4.87 4.73 -19.86
CA ILE A 27 6.03 5.32 -20.54
C ILE A 27 5.88 5.40 -22.08
N TYR A 28 4.80 4.88 -22.66
CA TYR A 28 4.50 5.04 -24.08
C TYR A 28 3.03 5.37 -24.31
N GLY A 29 2.82 6.43 -25.09
CA GLY A 29 1.50 6.90 -25.51
C GLY A 29 0.75 5.88 -26.36
N GLY A 30 -0.57 6.01 -26.31
CA GLY A 30 -1.52 5.30 -27.15
C GLY A 30 -2.93 5.80 -26.85
N SER A 31 -3.70 6.13 -27.89
CA SER A 31 -5.07 6.64 -27.79
C SER A 31 -6.00 5.58 -27.24
N VAL A 32 -6.73 5.86 -26.15
CA VAL A 32 -7.83 5.00 -25.67
C VAL A 32 -9.11 5.81 -25.58
N LYS A 33 -10.14 5.42 -26.34
CA LYS A 33 -11.49 6.00 -26.25
C LYS A 33 -12.32 5.16 -25.27
N ARG A 34 -13.08 5.80 -24.39
CA ARG A 34 -14.00 5.13 -23.46
C ARG A 34 -15.45 5.52 -23.64
N SER A 35 -16.36 4.65 -23.19
CA SER A 35 -17.79 4.95 -23.05
C SER A 35 -18.07 5.73 -21.76
N ASP A 36 -19.29 6.24 -21.62
CA ASP A 36 -19.78 6.87 -20.39
C ASP A 36 -19.81 5.91 -19.19
N SER A 37 -19.82 4.59 -19.44
CA SER A 37 -19.71 3.53 -18.43
C SER A 37 -18.26 3.11 -18.13
N GLY A 38 -17.27 3.72 -18.80
CA GLY A 38 -15.85 3.48 -18.59
C GLY A 38 -15.25 2.30 -19.37
N GLU A 39 -16.00 1.68 -20.28
CA GLU A 39 -15.52 0.58 -21.14
C GLU A 39 -14.59 1.10 -22.24
N VAL A 40 -13.61 0.30 -22.66
CA VAL A 40 -12.67 0.65 -23.73
C VAL A 40 -13.35 0.45 -25.09
N LEU A 41 -13.61 1.56 -25.79
CA LEU A 41 -14.18 1.58 -27.13
C LEU A 41 -13.10 1.49 -28.23
N ILE A 42 -11.91 2.07 -28.00
CA ILE A 42 -10.76 2.07 -28.93
C ILE A 42 -9.46 2.04 -28.10
N GLY A 43 -8.41 1.32 -28.54
CA GLY A 43 -7.08 1.26 -27.90
C GLY A 43 -6.83 0.02 -27.03
N ARG A 44 -5.59 -0.17 -26.53
CA ARG A 44 -5.24 -1.25 -25.57
C ARG A 44 -4.97 -0.68 -24.19
N GLN A 45 -5.62 -1.24 -23.19
CA GLN A 45 -5.38 -0.96 -21.78
C GLN A 45 -4.16 -1.76 -21.30
N TYR A 46 -3.12 -1.10 -20.80
CA TYR A 46 -1.92 -1.77 -20.29
C TYR A 46 -2.19 -2.47 -18.94
N GLN A 47 -1.46 -3.56 -18.70
CA GLN A 47 -1.66 -4.50 -17.58
C GLN A 47 -1.53 -3.90 -16.17
N ASN A 48 -1.04 -2.67 -16.01
CA ASN A 48 -0.90 -1.97 -14.72
C ASN A 48 -1.70 -0.65 -14.64
N HIS A 49 -2.81 -0.56 -15.39
CA HIS A 49 -3.65 0.64 -15.44
C HIS A 49 -4.19 1.07 -14.06
N ASN A 50 -4.08 2.37 -13.73
CA ASN A 50 -4.83 2.98 -12.63
C ASN A 50 -6.33 2.87 -12.94
N PRO A 51 -7.12 2.04 -12.24
CA PRO A 51 -8.55 1.83 -12.52
C PRO A 51 -9.42 3.07 -12.23
N ARG A 52 -8.81 4.13 -11.69
CA ARG A 52 -9.39 5.46 -11.48
C ARG A 52 -8.45 6.50 -12.11
N PRO A 53 -8.33 6.59 -13.45
CA PRO A 53 -7.51 7.62 -14.05
C PRO A 53 -8.05 8.97 -13.57
N GLY A 54 -7.24 9.70 -12.80
CA GLY A 54 -7.50 11.10 -12.49
C GLY A 54 -7.66 11.87 -13.80
N PRO A 55 -8.31 13.05 -13.77
CA PRO A 55 -8.36 13.89 -14.95
C PRO A 55 -6.91 14.19 -15.33
N VAL A 56 -6.64 14.12 -16.62
CA VAL A 56 -5.30 14.25 -17.18
C VAL A 56 -4.65 15.51 -16.62
N TYR A 57 -3.54 15.29 -15.91
CA TYR A 57 -2.70 16.34 -15.36
C TYR A 57 -2.27 17.30 -16.45
N ASN A 58 -1.78 18.48 -16.07
CA ASN A 58 -1.22 19.58 -16.86
C ASN A 58 -0.20 19.26 -18.00
N GLY A 59 -0.30 18.12 -18.70
CA GLY A 59 0.64 17.58 -19.65
C GLY A 59 1.80 16.79 -19.02
N GLY A 60 2.06 16.93 -17.71
CA GLY A 60 3.30 16.42 -17.09
C GLY A 60 3.27 14.97 -16.60
N GLY A 61 2.10 14.36 -16.44
CA GLY A 61 1.96 12.99 -15.94
C GLY A 61 2.25 12.78 -14.44
N TYR A 62 2.44 13.87 -13.67
CA TYR A 62 2.72 13.84 -12.23
C TYR A 62 1.48 14.08 -11.36
N ALA A 63 1.28 13.21 -10.37
CA ALA A 63 0.20 13.35 -9.39
C ALA A 63 0.44 14.54 -8.44
N PRO A 64 -0.59 15.25 -7.96
CA PRO A 64 -0.44 16.47 -7.16
C PRO A 64 0.38 16.26 -5.89
N SER A 65 0.20 15.13 -5.20
CA SER A 65 0.97 14.77 -4.02
C SER A 65 2.47 14.67 -4.32
N THR A 66 2.85 14.16 -5.49
CA THR A 66 4.26 14.03 -5.90
C THR A 66 4.93 15.38 -6.21
N LEU A 67 4.15 16.38 -6.65
CA LEU A 67 4.64 17.73 -6.93
C LEU A 67 4.89 18.54 -5.64
N MET A 68 4.34 18.10 -4.51
CA MET A 68 4.39 18.80 -3.23
C MET A 68 5.39 18.18 -2.24
N LEU A 69 6.16 17.17 -2.65
CA LEU A 69 7.09 16.46 -1.76
C LEU A 69 8.21 17.34 -1.20
N ASP A 70 8.51 18.48 -1.84
CA ASP A 70 9.51 19.44 -1.36
C ASP A 70 8.93 20.47 -0.36
N ASP A 71 7.60 20.50 -0.16
CA ASP A 71 6.90 21.38 0.79
C ASP A 71 5.88 20.59 1.60
N VAL A 72 6.41 19.81 2.55
CA VAL A 72 5.63 18.84 3.33
C VAL A 72 4.56 19.53 4.18
N GLN A 73 4.95 20.55 4.95
CA GLN A 73 4.05 21.20 5.91
C GLN A 73 3.11 22.21 5.24
N GLY A 74 3.59 22.97 4.25
CA GLY A 74 2.81 24.03 3.62
C GLY A 74 1.84 23.53 2.55
N LYS A 75 2.17 22.43 1.84
CA LYS A 75 1.38 21.96 0.69
C LYS A 75 0.97 20.51 0.76
N LEU A 76 1.91 19.58 1.01
CA LEU A 76 1.61 18.14 0.96
C LEU A 76 0.59 17.74 2.02
N ILE A 77 0.84 18.09 3.29
CA ILE A 77 -0.06 17.75 4.39
C ILE A 77 -1.45 18.34 4.18
N PRO A 78 -1.63 19.65 3.90
CA PRO A 78 -2.95 20.20 3.61
C PRO A 78 -3.67 19.52 2.45
N LEU A 79 -2.95 19.15 1.39
CA LEU A 79 -3.52 18.41 0.26
C LEU A 79 -4.03 17.04 0.71
N LEU A 80 -3.22 16.28 1.44
CA LEU A 80 -3.56 14.92 1.87
C LEU A 80 -4.64 14.90 2.95
N ASP A 81 -4.68 15.91 3.83
CA ASP A 81 -5.75 16.03 4.82
C ASP A 81 -7.10 16.29 4.14
N LYS A 82 -7.09 17.04 3.03
CA LYS A 82 -8.28 17.30 2.22
C LYS A 82 -8.64 16.13 1.29
N TYR A 83 -7.64 15.45 0.75
CA TYR A 83 -7.79 14.34 -0.20
C TYR A 83 -6.87 13.17 0.19
N PRO A 84 -7.26 12.36 1.20
CA PRO A 84 -6.40 11.29 1.74
C PRO A 84 -6.01 10.21 0.74
N ASP A 85 -6.85 9.98 -0.27
CA ASP A 85 -6.60 8.98 -1.30
C ASP A 85 -5.41 9.35 -2.21
N LEU A 86 -4.95 10.62 -2.20
CA LEU A 86 -3.78 11.05 -2.96
C LEU A 86 -2.44 10.55 -2.40
N VAL A 87 -2.43 9.98 -1.20
CA VAL A 87 -1.21 9.46 -0.55
C VAL A 87 -0.59 8.29 -1.33
N ASN A 88 -1.41 7.56 -2.09
CA ASN A 88 -1.04 6.41 -2.91
C ASN A 88 -1.33 6.63 -4.40
N ASP A 89 -1.48 7.88 -4.83
CA ASP A 89 -1.80 8.20 -6.22
C ASP A 89 -0.64 7.86 -7.16
N ILE A 90 -0.96 7.48 -8.39
CA ILE A 90 0.00 6.91 -9.32
C ILE A 90 0.40 7.98 -10.35
N THR A 91 1.69 8.28 -10.41
CA THR A 91 2.33 9.12 -11.43
C THR A 91 2.91 8.26 -12.57
N THR A 92 3.39 8.90 -13.65
CA THR A 92 4.14 8.26 -14.75
C THR A 92 5.16 7.24 -14.24
N GLY A 93 5.24 6.09 -14.93
CA GLY A 93 6.08 4.96 -14.51
C GLY A 93 5.47 4.13 -13.38
N GLY A 94 4.16 4.29 -13.11
CA GLY A 94 3.47 3.55 -12.05
C GLY A 94 3.94 3.89 -10.64
N ALA A 95 4.73 4.96 -10.48
CA ALA A 95 5.30 5.35 -9.21
C ALA A 95 4.24 5.99 -8.32
N GLN A 96 4.27 5.65 -7.04
CA GLN A 96 3.51 6.33 -5.97
C GLN A 96 4.38 7.39 -5.27
N PRO A 97 3.82 8.26 -4.41
CA PRO A 97 4.59 9.32 -3.76
C PRO A 97 5.83 8.83 -3.01
N LEU A 98 5.78 7.65 -2.37
CA LEU A 98 6.96 7.05 -1.72
C LEU A 98 8.07 6.67 -2.71
N HIS A 99 7.74 6.20 -3.92
CA HIS A 99 8.74 5.98 -4.97
C HIS A 99 9.39 7.30 -5.39
N MET A 100 8.59 8.37 -5.50
CA MET A 100 9.06 9.71 -5.88
C MET A 100 9.93 10.36 -4.80
N CYS A 101 9.74 10.00 -3.52
CA CYS A 101 10.68 10.36 -2.45
C CYS A 101 12.07 9.76 -2.70
N GLY A 102 12.14 8.61 -3.37
CA GLY A 102 13.37 7.93 -3.75
C GLY A 102 14.11 8.51 -4.95
N MET A 103 13.63 9.62 -5.54
CA MET A 103 14.23 10.25 -6.72
C MET A 103 15.10 11.48 -6.40
N SER A 104 15.11 11.98 -5.16
CA SER A 104 16.00 13.09 -4.78
C SER A 104 16.29 13.13 -3.28
N ARG A 105 17.40 13.78 -2.90
CA ARG A 105 17.79 13.96 -1.49
C ARG A 105 16.82 14.81 -0.69
N SER A 106 16.19 15.81 -1.31
CA SER A 106 15.21 16.67 -0.63
C SER A 106 13.93 15.89 -0.30
N LYS A 107 13.37 15.21 -1.30
CA LYS A 107 12.07 14.54 -1.23
C LYS A 107 12.04 13.35 -0.28
N GLN A 108 13.19 12.71 0.01
CA GLN A 108 13.24 11.61 0.96
C GLN A 108 12.72 11.98 2.37
N HIS A 109 12.67 13.27 2.71
CA HIS A 109 12.15 13.74 4.00
C HIS A 109 10.61 13.77 4.09
N ALA A 110 9.91 13.59 2.95
CA ALA A 110 8.45 13.46 2.95
C ALA A 110 7.96 12.05 3.35
N VAL A 111 8.87 11.08 3.46
CA VAL A 111 8.54 9.66 3.75
C VAL A 111 7.71 9.52 5.02
N THR A 112 8.10 10.16 6.12
CA THR A 112 7.35 10.07 7.38
C THR A 112 5.92 10.57 7.24
N ALA A 113 5.72 11.75 6.66
CA ALA A 113 4.39 12.36 6.51
C ALA A 113 3.45 11.50 5.64
N LEU A 114 4.00 10.80 4.64
CA LEU A 114 3.26 9.87 3.79
C LEU A 114 2.89 8.59 4.55
N ILE A 115 3.84 7.99 5.28
CA ILE A 115 3.63 6.75 6.05
C ILE A 115 2.58 6.94 7.15
N GLU A 116 2.63 8.07 7.86
CA GLU A 116 1.63 8.43 8.88
C GLU A 116 0.22 8.59 8.30
N ARG A 117 0.09 8.80 6.99
CA ARG A 117 -1.18 8.95 6.25
C ARG A 117 -1.59 7.71 5.47
N GLY A 118 -0.93 6.57 5.71
CA GLY A 118 -1.33 5.30 5.12
C GLY A 118 -0.72 5.02 3.75
N ALA A 119 0.44 5.59 3.44
CA ALA A 119 1.18 5.25 2.23
C ALA A 119 1.58 3.76 2.20
N ASP A 120 1.50 3.16 1.01
CA ASP A 120 1.89 1.77 0.79
C ASP A 120 3.42 1.64 0.64
N ILE A 121 4.06 1.15 1.71
CA ILE A 121 5.51 1.01 1.81
C ILE A 121 6.09 -0.12 0.92
N GLU A 122 5.25 -1.07 0.48
CA GLU A 122 5.65 -2.22 -0.36
C GLU A 122 5.07 -2.13 -1.79
N SER A 123 4.51 -0.99 -2.16
CA SER A 123 4.00 -0.73 -3.51
C SER A 123 5.07 -0.98 -4.56
N LEU A 124 4.67 -1.38 -5.77
CA LEU A 124 5.59 -1.63 -6.89
C LEU A 124 5.33 -0.67 -8.04
N ASP A 125 6.38 0.00 -8.49
CA ASP A 125 6.36 0.78 -9.73
C ASP A 125 6.36 -0.12 -10.99
N THR A 126 6.36 0.48 -12.20
CA THR A 126 6.34 -0.30 -13.46
C THR A 126 7.60 -1.13 -13.69
N TYR A 127 8.70 -0.84 -13.00
CA TYR A 127 9.93 -1.64 -13.04
C TYR A 127 9.91 -2.76 -12.00
N GLY A 128 8.84 -2.86 -11.21
CA GLY A 128 8.74 -3.85 -10.15
C GLY A 128 9.60 -3.54 -8.94
N MET A 129 9.99 -2.27 -8.75
CA MET A 129 10.77 -1.83 -7.60
C MET A 129 9.85 -1.29 -6.51
N THR A 130 10.20 -1.53 -5.25
CA THR A 130 9.57 -0.89 -4.08
C THR A 130 10.17 0.50 -3.82
N PRO A 131 9.56 1.34 -2.97
CA PRO A 131 10.19 2.57 -2.51
C PRO A 131 11.60 2.36 -1.93
N LEU A 132 11.84 1.25 -1.21
CA LEU A 132 13.16 0.95 -0.64
C LEU A 132 14.21 0.66 -1.72
N HIS A 133 13.84 0.03 -2.83
CA HIS A 133 14.73 -0.11 -3.99
C HIS A 133 15.10 1.24 -4.60
N ARG A 134 14.14 2.18 -4.70
CA ARG A 134 14.42 3.54 -5.21
C ARG A 134 15.39 4.30 -4.29
N MET A 135 15.23 4.17 -2.98
CA MET A 135 16.18 4.73 -2.02
C MET A 135 17.58 4.11 -2.16
N ALA A 136 17.65 2.79 -2.36
CA ALA A 136 18.89 2.06 -2.59
C ALA A 136 19.60 2.51 -3.88
N SER A 137 18.89 2.62 -4.99
CA SER A 137 19.45 3.02 -6.28
C SER A 137 20.06 4.43 -6.26
N ASN A 138 19.52 5.33 -5.42
CA ASN A 138 19.95 6.74 -5.36
C ASN A 138 20.75 7.10 -4.09
N ASN A 139 21.17 6.11 -3.30
CA ASN A 139 21.92 6.31 -2.05
C ASN A 139 21.24 7.30 -1.06
N LEU A 140 19.95 7.09 -0.82
CA LEU A 140 19.08 7.91 0.03
C LEU A 140 18.86 7.25 1.41
N ALA A 141 19.89 7.31 2.25
CA ALA A 141 19.92 6.61 3.54
C ALA A 141 18.87 7.08 4.56
N VAL A 142 18.48 8.36 4.55
CA VAL A 142 17.49 8.90 5.50
C VAL A 142 16.11 8.32 5.18
N GLY A 143 15.69 8.39 3.91
CA GLY A 143 14.43 7.79 3.47
C GLY A 143 14.41 6.27 3.62
N ALA A 144 15.53 5.59 3.30
CA ALA A 144 15.66 4.15 3.51
C ALA A 144 15.46 3.76 4.99
N LYS A 145 16.10 4.50 5.92
CA LYS A 145 15.94 4.25 7.36
C LYS A 145 14.49 4.44 7.80
N MET A 146 13.81 5.50 7.36
CA MET A 146 12.40 5.75 7.69
C MET A 146 11.47 4.63 7.19
N LEU A 147 11.70 4.10 5.98
CA LEU A 147 10.95 2.96 5.47
C LEU A 147 11.18 1.70 6.32
N LEU A 148 12.42 1.41 6.69
CA LEU A 148 12.77 0.25 7.53
C LEU A 148 12.22 0.37 8.95
N ASP A 149 12.26 1.57 9.54
CA ASP A 149 11.65 1.85 10.85
C ASP A 149 10.11 1.68 10.80
N ALA A 150 9.50 1.94 9.64
CA ALA A 150 8.09 1.65 9.37
C ALA A 150 7.80 0.17 9.10
N GLY A 151 8.83 -0.67 9.03
CA GLY A 151 8.71 -2.11 8.81
C GLY A 151 8.78 -2.53 7.35
N ALA A 152 9.34 -1.74 6.44
CA ALA A 152 9.56 -2.21 5.07
C ALA A 152 10.45 -3.47 5.06
N ASP A 153 10.12 -4.43 4.20
CA ASP A 153 10.88 -5.67 4.10
C ASP A 153 12.24 -5.42 3.44
N VAL A 154 13.29 -5.54 4.25
CA VAL A 154 14.69 -5.36 3.85
C VAL A 154 15.12 -6.36 2.77
N PHE A 155 14.40 -7.48 2.62
CA PHE A 155 14.70 -8.55 1.65
C PHE A 155 13.75 -8.59 0.45
N HIS A 156 12.77 -7.67 0.34
CA HIS A 156 11.74 -7.72 -0.70
C HIS A 156 12.39 -7.68 -2.10
N ALA A 157 12.21 -8.72 -2.92
CA ALA A 157 12.87 -8.80 -4.23
C ALA A 157 12.15 -8.02 -5.36
N GLY A 158 10.93 -7.55 -5.10
CA GLY A 158 10.11 -6.87 -6.11
C GLY A 158 9.71 -7.81 -7.25
N LYS A 159 9.35 -7.23 -8.41
CA LYS A 159 9.31 -7.98 -9.68
C LYS A 159 10.62 -7.88 -10.47
N VAL A 160 11.56 -7.04 -10.01
CA VAL A 160 12.93 -6.98 -10.55
C VAL A 160 13.76 -8.21 -10.15
N GLY A 161 13.34 -8.93 -9.09
CA GLY A 161 13.92 -10.22 -8.70
C GLY A 161 15.19 -10.12 -7.87
N VAL A 162 15.55 -8.93 -7.40
CA VAL A 162 16.75 -8.67 -6.58
C VAL A 162 16.38 -7.80 -5.38
N SER A 163 17.11 -7.95 -4.27
CA SER A 163 16.83 -7.19 -3.05
C SER A 163 17.32 -5.73 -3.13
N PRO A 164 16.85 -4.84 -2.23
CA PRO A 164 17.38 -3.48 -2.13
C PRO A 164 18.89 -3.45 -1.87
N MET A 165 19.44 -4.43 -1.15
CA MET A 165 20.89 -4.55 -0.93
C MET A 165 21.66 -4.76 -2.25
N SER A 166 21.16 -5.63 -3.14
CA SER A 166 21.79 -5.85 -4.45
C SER A 166 21.81 -4.56 -5.27
N ILE A 167 20.67 -3.85 -5.34
CA ILE A 167 20.59 -2.57 -6.05
C ILE A 167 21.52 -1.52 -5.43
N ALA A 168 21.64 -1.48 -4.10
CA ALA A 168 22.53 -0.57 -3.41
C ALA A 168 24.01 -0.86 -3.72
N GLN A 169 24.40 -2.13 -3.81
CA GLN A 169 25.75 -2.55 -4.18
C GLN A 169 26.09 -2.17 -5.62
N ASP A 170 25.20 -2.48 -6.56
CA ASP A 170 25.36 -2.14 -7.99
C ASP A 170 25.46 -0.64 -8.21
N SER A 171 24.76 0.15 -7.39
CA SER A 171 24.75 1.62 -7.47
C SER A 171 25.84 2.30 -6.61
N ALA A 172 26.71 1.53 -5.95
CA ALA A 172 27.70 2.02 -4.98
C ALA A 172 27.10 2.95 -3.89
N ALA A 173 25.89 2.62 -3.42
CA ALA A 173 25.11 3.39 -2.46
C ALA A 173 25.56 3.13 -1.01
N HIS A 174 26.80 3.53 -0.70
CA HIS A 174 27.47 3.21 0.57
C HIS A 174 26.65 3.54 1.82
N SER A 175 25.97 4.69 1.86
CA SER A 175 25.20 5.09 3.04
C SER A 175 23.96 4.23 3.24
N VAL A 176 23.29 3.82 2.15
CA VAL A 176 22.15 2.91 2.23
C VAL A 176 22.60 1.49 2.58
N ILE A 177 23.74 1.02 2.07
CA ILE A 177 24.29 -0.29 2.42
C ILE A 177 24.45 -0.43 3.94
N GLU A 178 24.97 0.60 4.62
CA GLU A 178 25.12 0.55 6.08
C GLU A 178 23.77 0.51 6.81
N VAL A 179 22.78 1.27 6.34
CA VAL A 179 21.41 1.22 6.87
C VAL A 179 20.78 -0.16 6.68
N LEU A 180 20.93 -0.76 5.50
CA LEU A 180 20.39 -2.09 5.21
C LEU A 180 21.08 -3.18 6.05
N LYS A 181 22.42 -3.18 6.18
CA LYS A 181 23.15 -4.13 7.03
C LYS A 181 22.67 -4.10 8.48
N ALA A 182 22.43 -2.90 9.02
CA ALA A 182 21.91 -2.73 10.37
C ALA A 182 20.50 -3.34 10.50
N ALA A 183 19.62 -3.08 9.53
CA ALA A 183 18.28 -3.65 9.50
C ALA A 183 18.26 -5.19 9.33
N GLU A 184 19.08 -5.75 8.44
CA GLU A 184 19.22 -7.20 8.25
C GLU A 184 19.69 -7.89 9.54
N SER A 185 20.65 -7.29 10.24
CA SER A 185 21.15 -7.81 11.52
C SER A 185 20.06 -7.82 12.59
N ASN A 186 19.24 -6.77 12.64
CA ASN A 186 18.09 -6.68 13.53
C ASN A 186 17.00 -7.70 13.18
N SER A 187 16.78 -7.96 11.88
CA SER A 187 15.80 -8.95 11.43
C SER A 187 16.16 -10.39 11.85
N LYS A 188 17.45 -10.74 11.86
CA LYS A 188 17.92 -12.08 12.29
C LYS A 188 17.76 -12.33 13.79
N ASN A 189 17.72 -11.26 14.59
CA ASN A 189 17.62 -11.34 16.04
C ASN A 189 16.17 -11.30 16.56
N LYS A 190 15.18 -10.95 15.73
CA LYS A 190 13.75 -11.02 16.09
C LYS A 190 13.24 -12.46 15.96
N LYS A 191 13.06 -13.15 17.09
CA LYS A 191 12.24 -14.38 17.15
C LYS A 191 10.81 -14.03 16.74
N SER A 192 10.43 -14.39 15.51
CA SER A 192 9.06 -14.66 15.03
C SER A 192 7.90 -13.69 15.32
N SER A 193 8.12 -12.43 15.68
CA SER A 193 7.10 -11.39 15.57
C SER A 193 7.77 -10.10 15.09
N GLY A 194 7.56 -9.76 13.82
CA GLY A 194 7.81 -8.38 13.43
C GLY A 194 6.79 -7.54 14.16
N SER A 195 7.24 -6.83 15.20
CA SER A 195 6.38 -6.02 16.08
C SER A 195 5.56 -5.05 15.23
N MET A 196 4.25 -5.21 15.30
CA MET A 196 3.26 -4.32 14.69
C MET A 196 2.98 -3.10 15.59
N ASP A 197 3.84 -2.84 16.58
CA ASP A 197 3.58 -1.84 17.63
C ASP A 197 3.51 -0.41 17.07
N ASN A 198 4.06 -0.20 15.87
CA ASN A 198 3.99 1.07 15.16
C ASN A 198 2.68 1.24 14.35
N VAL A 199 1.89 0.18 14.14
CA VAL A 199 0.63 0.26 13.39
C VAL A 199 -0.47 0.81 14.29
N THR A 200 -1.00 1.98 13.92
CA THR A 200 -1.98 2.72 14.73
C THR A 200 -3.40 2.53 14.26
N LYS A 201 -3.59 2.28 12.95
CA LYS A 201 -4.90 2.14 12.32
C LYS A 201 -4.77 1.38 11.01
N LEU A 202 -5.80 0.63 10.65
CA LEU A 202 -6.01 0.17 9.28
C LEU A 202 -7.29 0.79 8.73
N THR A 203 -7.35 1.00 7.42
CA THR A 203 -8.59 1.35 6.73
C THR A 203 -8.79 0.40 5.56
N VAL A 204 -9.89 -0.34 5.57
CA VAL A 204 -10.28 -1.24 4.48
C VAL A 204 -11.28 -0.53 3.58
N MET A 205 -11.06 -0.58 2.27
CA MET A 205 -11.95 0.06 1.29
C MET A 205 -12.14 -0.81 0.05
N GLY A 206 -13.29 -0.63 -0.60
CA GLY A 206 -13.53 -1.19 -1.94
C GLY A 206 -13.96 -2.66 -1.97
N SER A 207 -14.20 -3.30 -0.81
CA SER A 207 -14.86 -4.61 -0.79
C SER A 207 -16.33 -4.44 -1.19
N LYS A 208 -16.67 -4.83 -2.42
CA LYS A 208 -18.06 -4.70 -2.94
C LYS A 208 -18.93 -5.89 -2.56
N GLU A 209 -18.35 -7.09 -2.60
CA GLU A 209 -19.06 -8.33 -2.27
C GLU A 209 -19.41 -8.42 -0.78
N VAL A 210 -18.54 -7.90 0.09
CA VAL A 210 -18.79 -7.86 1.53
C VAL A 210 -18.57 -6.44 2.06
N PRO A 211 -19.55 -5.52 1.89
CA PRO A 211 -19.37 -4.13 2.28
C PRO A 211 -19.10 -3.92 3.78
N ALA A 212 -19.52 -4.87 4.63
CA ALA A 212 -19.38 -4.80 6.08
C ALA A 212 -17.92 -4.76 6.56
N VAL A 213 -16.97 -5.23 5.75
CA VAL A 213 -15.53 -5.18 6.11
C VAL A 213 -14.88 -3.85 5.73
N ASN A 214 -15.59 -2.93 5.06
CA ASN A 214 -15.02 -1.61 4.76
C ASN A 214 -15.13 -0.70 5.99
N GLY A 215 -14.06 0.00 6.30
CA GLY A 215 -14.01 0.98 7.37
C GLY A 215 -12.69 0.98 8.12
N ASP A 216 -12.66 1.70 9.24
CA ASP A 216 -11.48 1.85 10.08
C ASP A 216 -11.40 0.71 11.11
N TYR A 217 -10.18 0.21 11.31
CA TYR A 217 -9.85 -0.81 12.30
C TYR A 217 -8.77 -0.31 13.26
N SER A 218 -8.91 -0.70 14.52
CA SER A 218 -7.99 -0.33 15.61
C SER A 218 -7.28 -1.56 16.19
N PRO A 219 -6.00 -1.45 16.58
CA PRO A 219 -5.25 -2.58 17.13
C PRO A 219 -5.83 -3.06 18.47
N LYS A 220 -5.74 -4.37 18.70
CA LYS A 220 -6.19 -5.09 19.90
C LYS A 220 -5.13 -6.09 20.35
N SER A 221 -5.03 -6.27 21.67
CA SER A 221 -4.15 -7.28 22.27
C SER A 221 -4.62 -8.68 21.89
N ALA A 222 -3.65 -9.59 21.71
CA ALA A 222 -3.87 -11.02 21.53
C ALA A 222 -4.67 -11.67 22.69
N GLU A 223 -4.65 -11.05 23.88
CA GLU A 223 -5.40 -11.49 25.06
C GLU A 223 -6.92 -11.36 24.88
N SER A 224 -7.36 -10.47 24.00
CA SER A 224 -8.76 -10.37 23.61
C SER A 224 -9.01 -11.16 22.34
N ILE A 225 -10.06 -11.97 22.30
CA ILE A 225 -10.43 -12.78 21.14
C ILE A 225 -11.63 -12.11 20.43
N PRO A 226 -11.64 -12.01 19.10
CA PRO A 226 -12.80 -11.49 18.37
C PRO A 226 -14.08 -12.30 18.66
N THR A 227 -15.21 -11.60 18.83
CA THR A 227 -16.51 -12.26 19.08
C THR A 227 -16.92 -13.18 17.93
N GLY A 228 -16.69 -12.76 16.69
CA GLY A 228 -16.94 -13.59 15.50
C GLY A 228 -16.11 -14.88 15.51
N PHE A 229 -14.82 -14.79 15.86
CA PHE A 229 -13.94 -15.96 15.99
C PHE A 229 -14.46 -16.96 17.03
N THR A 230 -14.91 -16.44 18.18
CA THR A 230 -15.50 -17.25 19.26
C THR A 230 -16.76 -17.95 18.77
N SER A 231 -17.63 -17.23 18.07
CA SER A 231 -18.89 -17.77 17.52
C SER A 231 -18.63 -18.92 16.54
N VAL A 232 -17.59 -18.82 15.71
CA VAL A 232 -17.18 -19.90 14.80
C VAL A 232 -16.64 -21.11 15.57
N CYS A 233 -15.80 -20.89 16.59
CA CYS A 233 -15.29 -21.98 17.42
C CYS A 233 -16.43 -22.73 18.13
N ASP A 234 -17.40 -22.00 18.71
CA ASP A 234 -18.57 -22.59 19.36
C ASP A 234 -19.40 -23.43 18.38
N ALA A 235 -19.64 -22.92 17.17
CA ALA A 235 -20.38 -23.63 16.13
C ALA A 235 -19.67 -24.93 15.69
N GLN A 236 -18.33 -24.93 15.67
CA GLN A 236 -17.50 -26.08 15.31
C GLN A 236 -17.16 -26.99 16.50
N LYS A 237 -17.56 -26.61 17.73
CA LYS A 237 -17.21 -27.29 18.99
C LYS A 237 -15.69 -27.36 19.22
N TRP A 238 -14.98 -26.28 18.87
CA TRP A 238 -13.56 -26.12 19.14
C TRP A 238 -13.34 -25.34 20.44
N ASP A 239 -12.21 -25.58 21.11
CA ASP A 239 -11.77 -24.71 22.19
C ASP A 239 -11.25 -23.38 21.60
N THR A 240 -11.93 -22.29 21.94
CA THR A 240 -11.64 -20.96 21.42
C THR A 240 -10.23 -20.50 21.74
N GLN A 241 -9.75 -20.72 22.97
CA GLN A 241 -8.44 -20.22 23.40
C GLN A 241 -7.32 -21.00 22.71
N ASP A 242 -7.43 -22.33 22.65
CA ASP A 242 -6.47 -23.19 21.99
C ASP A 242 -6.38 -22.86 20.49
N MET A 243 -7.53 -22.68 19.83
CA MET A 243 -7.57 -22.31 18.41
C MET A 243 -7.00 -20.92 18.16
N TRP A 244 -7.32 -19.94 19.01
CA TRP A 244 -6.76 -18.59 18.89
C TRP A 244 -5.24 -18.58 19.09
N ASN A 245 -4.74 -19.30 20.10
CA ASN A 245 -3.31 -19.45 20.35
C ASN A 245 -2.59 -20.13 19.16
N LYS A 246 -3.25 -21.11 18.54
CA LYS A 246 -2.72 -21.83 17.38
C LYS A 246 -2.66 -20.96 16.12
N LEU A 247 -3.70 -20.17 15.85
CA LEU A 247 -3.82 -19.40 14.60
C LEU A 247 -3.19 -18.01 14.72
N ASN A 248 -3.52 -17.25 15.76
CA ASN A 248 -3.00 -15.88 15.97
C ASN A 248 -1.80 -15.87 16.94
N GLY A 249 -1.88 -16.63 18.03
CA GLY A 249 -0.86 -16.61 19.08
C GLY A 249 -0.78 -15.25 19.77
N ASP A 250 0.43 -14.73 19.97
CA ASP A 250 0.73 -13.44 20.62
C ASP A 250 0.65 -12.20 19.70
N SER A 251 0.21 -12.35 18.45
CA SER A 251 0.11 -11.23 17.52
C SER A 251 -1.03 -10.29 17.89
N ILE A 252 -0.84 -8.98 17.73
CA ILE A 252 -1.98 -8.06 17.73
C ILE A 252 -2.91 -8.37 16.55
N TRP A 253 -4.18 -8.06 16.71
CA TRP A 253 -5.18 -8.12 15.66
C TRP A 253 -5.93 -6.77 15.61
N PHE A 254 -6.77 -6.56 14.61
CA PHE A 254 -7.43 -5.28 14.40
C PHE A 254 -8.95 -5.44 14.42
N ALA A 255 -9.64 -4.71 15.28
CA ALA A 255 -11.09 -4.69 15.39
C ALA A 255 -11.70 -3.55 14.58
N HIS A 256 -12.76 -3.84 13.84
CA HIS A 256 -13.51 -2.80 13.12
C HIS A 256 -14.16 -1.83 14.10
N SER A 257 -14.22 -0.55 13.72
CA SER A 257 -14.68 0.53 14.59
C SER A 257 -16.20 0.58 14.81
N GLN A 258 -16.98 -0.07 13.94
CA GLN A 258 -18.45 0.03 13.93
C GLN A 258 -19.18 -1.31 13.98
N ASN A 259 -18.47 -2.44 13.87
CA ASN A 259 -19.07 -3.77 13.85
C ASN A 259 -18.05 -4.82 14.32
N GLU A 260 -18.42 -6.09 14.30
CA GLU A 260 -17.60 -7.19 14.82
C GLU A 260 -16.61 -7.77 13.79
N SER A 261 -16.42 -7.14 12.62
CA SER A 261 -15.40 -7.55 11.66
C SER A 261 -14.00 -7.36 12.25
N TYR A 262 -13.06 -8.20 11.82
CA TYR A 262 -11.69 -8.14 12.34
C TYR A 262 -10.65 -8.57 11.31
N ILE A 263 -9.39 -8.19 11.56
CA ILE A 263 -8.25 -8.54 10.72
C ILE A 263 -7.17 -9.14 11.62
N TYR A 264 -6.62 -10.29 11.25
CA TYR A 264 -5.59 -10.94 12.04
C TYR A 264 -4.57 -11.66 11.14
N TRP A 265 -3.38 -11.90 11.69
CA TRP A 265 -2.35 -12.69 11.04
C TRP A 265 -2.52 -14.15 11.45
N ASN A 266 -2.80 -15.02 10.49
CA ASN A 266 -2.87 -16.45 10.69
C ASN A 266 -1.48 -17.07 10.48
N LYS A 267 -0.85 -17.47 11.60
CA LYS A 267 0.47 -18.12 11.63
C LYS A 267 0.46 -19.50 10.99
N GLY A 268 -0.69 -20.16 10.94
CA GLY A 268 -0.84 -21.51 10.41
C GLY A 268 -0.65 -21.58 8.90
N ASP A 269 -1.16 -20.60 8.16
CA ASP A 269 -1.05 -20.53 6.70
C ASP A 269 -0.20 -19.36 6.19
N GLN A 270 0.35 -18.55 7.10
CA GLN A 270 1.16 -17.36 6.82
C GLN A 270 0.41 -16.35 5.95
N LYS A 271 -0.86 -16.09 6.29
CA LYS A 271 -1.68 -15.11 5.61
C LYS A 271 -2.33 -14.15 6.58
N TRP A 272 -2.59 -12.96 6.09
CA TRP A 272 -3.54 -12.06 6.71
C TRP A 272 -4.95 -12.44 6.32
N TRP A 273 -5.86 -12.36 7.29
CA TRP A 273 -7.27 -12.68 7.16
C TRP A 273 -8.10 -11.43 7.49
N ILE A 274 -9.13 -11.16 6.68
CA ILE A 274 -10.21 -10.22 7.00
C ILE A 274 -11.47 -11.04 7.16
N ASP A 275 -12.06 -10.96 8.35
CA ASP A 275 -13.26 -11.68 8.71
C ASP A 275 -14.40 -10.67 8.87
N GLY A 276 -15.59 -11.04 8.39
CA GLY A 276 -16.82 -10.28 8.64
C GLY A 276 -17.29 -10.47 10.09
N PRO A 277 -18.42 -9.85 10.46
CA PRO A 277 -18.98 -9.99 11.81
C PRO A 277 -19.30 -11.44 12.20
N ASP A 278 -19.52 -12.31 11.22
CA ASP A 278 -19.81 -13.73 11.41
C ASP A 278 -18.57 -14.60 11.68
N GLY A 279 -17.37 -14.06 11.52
CA GLY A 279 -16.11 -14.76 11.78
C GLY A 279 -15.70 -15.82 10.75
N ASN A 280 -16.44 -16.00 9.65
CA ASN A 280 -16.21 -17.10 8.71
C ASN A 280 -15.03 -16.89 7.75
N GLY A 281 -14.30 -15.78 7.90
CA GLY A 281 -13.31 -15.33 6.95
C GLY A 281 -13.91 -14.87 5.61
N VAL A 282 -13.38 -13.77 5.08
CA VAL A 282 -13.85 -13.20 3.81
C VAL A 282 -12.72 -13.10 2.81
N TRP A 283 -11.62 -12.47 3.22
CA TRP A 283 -10.47 -12.21 2.37
C TRP A 283 -9.20 -12.74 3.02
N ILE A 284 -8.30 -13.29 2.21
CA ILE A 284 -6.96 -13.68 2.63
C ILE A 284 -5.90 -13.13 1.70
N VAL A 285 -4.71 -12.86 2.24
CA VAL A 285 -3.56 -12.47 1.44
C VAL A 285 -2.26 -12.99 2.07
N PRO A 286 -1.36 -13.63 1.30
CA PRO A 286 -0.02 -13.92 1.78
C PRO A 286 0.76 -12.62 1.96
N GLY A 287 1.59 -12.53 2.99
CA GLY A 287 2.36 -11.32 3.23
C GLY A 287 3.28 -11.41 4.43
N PRO A 288 3.95 -10.31 4.78
CA PRO A 288 4.75 -10.27 5.99
C PRO A 288 3.86 -10.29 7.23
N SER A 289 4.34 -10.91 8.32
CA SER A 289 3.60 -10.96 9.59
C SER A 289 3.54 -9.64 10.36
N HIS A 290 4.19 -8.57 9.89
CA HIS A 290 4.32 -7.30 10.62
C HIS A 290 3.42 -6.18 10.09
N ALA A 291 2.75 -6.38 8.95
CA ALA A 291 1.71 -5.49 8.47
C ALA A 291 0.89 -6.18 7.37
N PRO A 292 -0.43 -5.94 7.28
CA PRO A 292 -1.23 -6.45 6.19
C PRO A 292 -0.83 -5.78 4.86
N PRO A 293 -0.67 -6.55 3.77
CA PRO A 293 -0.50 -6.00 2.43
C PRO A 293 -1.67 -5.10 2.02
N ALA A 294 -1.37 -4.02 1.30
CA ALA A 294 -2.41 -3.13 0.79
C ALA A 294 -3.27 -3.77 -0.31
N HIS A 295 -2.71 -4.75 -1.02
CA HIS A 295 -3.29 -5.36 -2.22
C HIS A 295 -3.07 -6.87 -2.24
N GLY A 296 -3.68 -7.57 -3.21
CA GLY A 296 -3.48 -9.00 -3.43
C GLY A 296 -4.47 -9.90 -2.68
N TRP A 297 -5.47 -9.31 -2.03
CA TRP A 297 -6.53 -10.02 -1.32
C TRP A 297 -7.36 -10.89 -2.26
N SER A 298 -7.58 -12.14 -1.84
CA SER A 298 -8.40 -13.13 -2.54
C SER A 298 -9.55 -13.57 -1.67
N SER A 299 -10.74 -13.69 -2.27
CA SER A 299 -11.94 -14.17 -1.61
C SER A 299 -11.76 -15.62 -1.18
N ILE A 300 -12.09 -15.96 0.06
CA ILE A 300 -12.00 -17.34 0.55
C ILE A 300 -13.03 -18.23 -0.15
N SER A 301 -14.23 -17.72 -0.41
CA SER A 301 -15.34 -18.51 -0.96
C SER A 301 -15.17 -18.88 -2.43
N THR A 302 -14.53 -18.00 -3.20
CA THR A 302 -14.41 -18.18 -4.67
C THR A 302 -12.97 -18.25 -5.17
N GLY A 303 -11.99 -17.90 -4.34
CA GLY A 303 -10.59 -17.68 -4.77
C GLY A 303 -10.40 -16.45 -5.67
N SER A 304 -11.47 -15.69 -5.94
CA SER A 304 -11.46 -14.55 -6.85
C SER A 304 -10.84 -13.31 -6.20
N THR A 305 -10.15 -12.50 -7.00
CA THR A 305 -9.68 -11.15 -6.62
C THR A 305 -10.63 -10.05 -7.11
N LYS A 306 -11.75 -10.42 -7.75
CA LYS A 306 -12.77 -9.47 -8.18
C LYS A 306 -13.35 -8.78 -6.96
N SER A 307 -13.34 -7.45 -6.94
CA SER A 307 -13.77 -6.63 -5.81
C SER A 307 -12.96 -6.79 -4.51
N ALA A 308 -11.72 -7.29 -4.63
CA ALA A 308 -10.79 -7.33 -3.52
C ALA A 308 -10.63 -5.95 -2.86
N PRO A 309 -10.58 -5.91 -1.52
CA PRO A 309 -10.34 -4.67 -0.81
C PRO A 309 -8.93 -4.15 -1.02
N MET A 310 -8.77 -2.86 -0.76
CA MET A 310 -7.50 -2.22 -0.47
C MET A 310 -7.41 -1.99 1.04
N VAL A 311 -6.22 -2.23 1.62
CA VAL A 311 -5.95 -1.99 3.04
C VAL A 311 -4.89 -0.91 3.20
N MET A 312 -5.26 0.23 3.75
CA MET A 312 -4.31 1.27 4.13
C MET A 312 -3.80 1.02 5.54
N THR A 313 -2.49 1.08 5.74
CA THR A 313 -1.84 0.86 7.05
C THR A 313 -1.19 2.14 7.55
N PHE A 314 -1.70 2.70 8.64
CA PHE A 314 -1.23 3.95 9.24
C PHE A 314 -0.24 3.63 10.34
N ARG A 315 0.95 4.25 10.29
CA ARG A 315 2.05 3.95 11.22
C ARG A 315 2.55 5.20 11.93
N LYS A 316 3.00 5.04 13.17
CA LYS A 316 3.72 6.07 13.92
C LYS A 316 5.20 5.69 13.98
N ILE A 317 6.06 6.53 13.42
CA ILE A 317 7.51 6.31 13.30
C ILE A 317 8.30 7.47 13.90
#